data_AF-A0A4U0ZR28-F1
#
_entry.id   AF-A0A4U0ZR28-F1
#
_cell.length_a   1.000
_cell.length_b   1.000
_cell.length_c   1.000
_cell.angle_alpha   90.00
_cell.angle_beta   90.00
_cell.angle_gamma   90.00
#
_symmetry.space_group_name_H-M   'P 1'
#
loop_
_entity.id
_entity.type
_entity.pdbx_description
1 polymer ?
#
loop_
_entity_poly.entity_id
_entity_poly.type
_entity_poly.pdbx_seq_one_letter_code
_entity_poly.pdbx_strand_id
1 'polypeptide(L)'
;MKQLTTPRMDQCIGCQSCSIACARLVHKKLSWNTAGIRIHSSGGLSTGFVANRCLACDPPPCAEVCPTGAFSHRPGGGVIVKKKLCIQCSACVAACPVDAIYQDRHGEVYVCIHCGQCVAFCPQNCLEMVESDTVDEVSA
;
A
#
# COMPACT_ATOMS: atom_id res chain seq x y z
N MET A 1 -15.96 0.63 -4.18
CA MET A 1 -14.51 0.98 -4.22
C MET A 1 -13.71 -0.32 -4.20
N LYS A 2 -12.74 -0.50 -5.10
CA LYS A 2 -11.95 -1.75 -5.17
C LYS A 2 -10.70 -1.62 -4.32
N GLN A 3 -10.67 -2.30 -3.18
CA GLN A 3 -9.59 -2.21 -2.22
C GLN A 3 -8.95 -3.59 -1.99
N LEU A 4 -7.63 -3.64 -2.10
CA LEU A 4 -6.84 -4.75 -1.57
C LEU A 4 -7.01 -4.83 -0.05
N THR A 5 -7.31 -6.00 0.49
CA THR A 5 -7.38 -6.35 1.91
C THR A 5 -6.42 -7.50 2.26
N THR A 6 -6.16 -7.68 3.56
CA THR A 6 -5.21 -8.68 4.09
C THR A 6 -5.88 -9.49 5.22
N PRO A 7 -6.96 -10.24 4.94
CA PRO A 7 -7.79 -10.85 5.99
C PRO A 7 -7.12 -12.02 6.72
N ARG A 8 -6.12 -12.67 6.12
CA ARG A 8 -5.54 -13.94 6.61
C ARG A 8 -4.03 -13.84 6.83
N MET A 9 -3.60 -12.79 7.56
CA MET A 9 -2.17 -12.54 7.82
C MET A 9 -1.57 -13.51 8.86
N ASP A 10 -2.40 -14.16 9.65
CA ASP A 10 -2.05 -15.28 10.54
C ASP A 10 -1.42 -16.46 9.79
N GLN A 11 -1.76 -16.65 8.52
CA GLN A 11 -1.21 -17.69 7.63
C GLN A 11 0.02 -17.22 6.85
N CYS A 12 0.41 -15.95 6.99
CA CYS A 12 1.50 -15.40 6.21
C CYS A 12 2.84 -16.02 6.66
N ILE A 13 3.56 -16.62 5.73
CA ILE A 13 4.89 -17.22 5.98
C ILE A 13 6.06 -16.27 5.64
N GLY A 14 5.78 -15.00 5.35
CA GLY A 14 6.83 -14.01 5.06
C GLY A 14 7.60 -14.23 3.76
N CYS A 15 7.08 -15.01 2.79
CA CYS A 15 7.79 -15.35 1.54
C CYS A 15 8.09 -14.18 0.59
N GLN A 16 7.56 -12.98 0.86
CA GLN A 16 7.72 -11.76 0.04
C GLN A 16 7.27 -11.84 -1.43
N SER A 17 6.62 -12.93 -1.87
CA SER A 17 6.18 -13.09 -3.25
C SER A 17 5.23 -11.97 -3.71
N CYS A 18 4.29 -11.57 -2.86
CA CYS A 18 3.38 -10.45 -3.12
C CYS A 18 4.12 -9.10 -3.33
N SER A 19 5.12 -8.82 -2.48
CA SER A 19 5.93 -7.61 -2.53
C SER A 19 6.79 -7.57 -3.80
N ILE A 20 7.49 -8.67 -4.12
CA ILE A 20 8.35 -8.77 -5.31
C ILE A 20 7.51 -8.71 -6.59
N ALA A 21 6.36 -9.39 -6.63
CA ALA A 21 5.43 -9.30 -7.76
C ALA A 21 4.95 -7.86 -7.99
N CYS A 22 4.62 -7.14 -6.90
CA CYS A 22 4.24 -5.73 -6.99
C CYS A 22 5.37 -4.86 -7.53
N ALA A 23 6.57 -4.93 -6.96
CA ALA A 23 7.73 -4.17 -7.42
C ALA A 23 8.02 -4.43 -8.92
N ARG A 24 8.04 -5.70 -9.33
CA ARG A 24 8.40 -6.10 -10.69
C ARG A 24 7.32 -5.81 -11.72
N LEU A 25 6.07 -6.16 -11.44
CA LEU A 25 4.99 -6.12 -12.42
C LEU A 25 4.29 -4.77 -12.46
N VAL A 26 4.16 -4.10 -11.32
CA VAL A 26 3.47 -2.80 -11.20
C VAL A 26 4.45 -1.65 -11.33
N HIS A 27 5.52 -1.63 -10.53
CA HIS A 27 6.47 -0.51 -10.50
C HIS A 27 7.66 -0.66 -11.45
N LYS A 28 7.80 -1.83 -12.12
CA LYS A 28 8.88 -2.16 -13.06
C LYS A 28 10.29 -2.02 -12.46
N LYS A 29 10.43 -2.28 -11.17
CA LYS A 29 11.69 -2.28 -10.42
C LYS A 29 11.91 -3.65 -9.76
N LEU A 30 13.16 -4.01 -9.46
CA LEU A 30 13.50 -5.29 -8.81
C LEU A 30 13.78 -5.15 -7.30
N SER A 31 13.54 -3.97 -6.73
CA SER A 31 13.79 -3.72 -5.30
C SER A 31 12.54 -3.98 -4.48
N TRP A 32 12.67 -4.75 -3.40
CA TRP A 32 11.57 -5.05 -2.47
C TRP A 32 10.93 -3.78 -1.89
N ASN A 33 11.72 -2.75 -1.59
CA ASN A 33 11.21 -1.50 -1.02
C ASN A 33 10.30 -0.72 -1.98
N THR A 34 10.49 -0.90 -3.28
CA THR A 34 9.69 -0.21 -4.31
C THR A 34 8.31 -0.83 -4.53
N ALA A 35 7.96 -1.87 -3.77
CA ALA A 35 6.62 -2.45 -3.76
C ALA A 35 5.64 -1.53 -3.03
N GLY A 36 4.40 -1.46 -3.53
CA GLY A 36 3.30 -0.79 -2.84
C GLY A 36 2.74 -1.58 -1.65
N ILE A 37 2.99 -2.89 -1.57
CA ILE A 37 2.73 -3.75 -0.42
C ILE A 37 4.05 -4.31 0.12
N ARG A 38 4.26 -4.23 1.44
CA ARG A 38 5.48 -4.70 2.10
C ARG A 38 5.12 -5.57 3.31
N ILE A 39 5.66 -6.79 3.35
CA ILE A 39 5.47 -7.71 4.48
C ILE A 39 6.60 -7.51 5.48
N HIS A 40 6.30 -7.24 6.73
CA HIS A 40 7.30 -7.17 7.81
C HIS A 40 6.89 -8.05 8.98
N SER A 41 7.87 -8.43 9.80
CA SER A 41 7.61 -9.15 11.05
C SER A 41 7.01 -8.17 12.06
N SER A 42 5.98 -8.62 12.79
CA SER A 42 5.29 -7.83 13.82
C SER A 42 6.09 -7.68 15.13
N GLY A 43 7.27 -8.31 15.26
CA GLY A 43 7.99 -8.37 16.54
C GLY A 43 8.92 -9.59 16.70
N GLY A 44 9.78 -9.86 15.71
CA GLY A 44 10.61 -11.07 15.68
C GLY A 44 9.95 -12.23 14.91
N LEU A 45 10.64 -13.36 14.78
CA LEU A 45 10.18 -14.43 13.89
C LEU A 45 8.95 -15.18 14.44
N SER A 46 8.73 -15.13 15.75
CA SER A 46 7.67 -15.86 16.46
C SER A 46 6.33 -15.12 16.54
N THR A 47 6.28 -13.83 16.20
CA THR A 47 5.06 -13.00 16.36
C THR A 47 4.20 -12.92 15.09
N GLY A 48 4.64 -13.54 14.00
CA GLY A 48 3.96 -13.52 12.71
C GLY A 48 4.34 -12.32 11.84
N PHE A 49 3.58 -12.14 10.76
CA PHE A 49 3.84 -11.13 9.74
C PHE A 49 2.64 -10.24 9.50
N VAL A 50 2.91 -8.99 9.16
CA VAL A 50 1.94 -7.95 8.85
C VAL A 50 2.25 -7.32 7.50
N ALA A 51 1.19 -6.88 6.80
CA ALA A 51 1.29 -6.35 5.45
C ALA A 51 1.02 -4.84 5.45
N ASN A 52 2.07 -4.04 5.27
CA ASN A 52 1.96 -2.60 5.09
C ASN A 52 1.54 -2.30 3.66
N ARG A 53 0.36 -1.71 3.52
CA ARG A 53 -0.23 -1.28 2.26
C ARG A 53 -1.11 -0.05 2.52
N CYS A 54 -1.48 0.66 1.46
CA CYS A 54 -2.44 1.74 1.58
C CYS A 54 -3.76 1.22 2.19
N LEU A 55 -4.27 1.91 3.20
CA LEU A 55 -5.56 1.61 3.82
C LEU A 55 -6.72 2.42 3.22
N ALA A 56 -6.48 3.18 2.15
CA ALA A 56 -7.49 4.03 1.53
C ALA A 56 -8.20 4.97 2.51
N CYS A 57 -7.43 5.67 3.36
CA CYS A 57 -7.93 6.64 4.31
C CYS A 57 -8.79 7.71 3.62
N ASP A 58 -9.89 8.08 4.28
CA ASP A 58 -10.78 9.17 3.88
C ASP A 58 -11.09 10.03 5.12
N PRO A 59 -10.54 11.26 5.23
CA PRO A 59 -9.66 11.92 4.26
C PRO A 59 -8.23 11.32 4.23
N PRO A 60 -7.54 11.35 3.08
CA PRO A 60 -6.17 10.85 2.95
C PRO A 60 -5.11 11.87 3.45
N PRO A 61 -4.46 11.66 4.61
CA PRO A 61 -3.52 12.63 5.17
C PRO A 61 -2.31 12.87 4.25
N CYS A 62 -1.87 11.83 3.54
CA CYS A 62 -0.77 11.92 2.57
C CYS A 62 -1.06 12.84 1.37
N ALA A 63 -2.33 13.03 0.99
CA ALA A 63 -2.72 13.96 -0.07
C ALA A 63 -2.87 15.38 0.47
N GLU A 64 -3.38 15.56 1.68
CA GLU A 64 -3.55 16.87 2.32
C GLU A 64 -2.22 17.59 2.55
N VAL A 65 -1.19 16.85 2.98
CA VAL A 65 0.15 17.43 3.19
C VAL A 65 0.93 17.67 1.90
N CYS A 66 0.39 17.29 0.74
CA CYS A 66 1.12 17.38 -0.52
C CYS A 66 1.02 18.79 -1.13
N PRO A 67 2.08 19.62 -1.09
CA PRO A 67 2.00 21.03 -1.51
C PRO A 67 1.77 21.21 -3.02
N THR A 68 2.13 20.21 -3.83
CA THR A 68 2.05 20.26 -5.29
C THR A 68 0.85 19.51 -5.87
N GLY A 69 0.04 18.86 -5.03
CA GLY A 69 -1.03 17.97 -5.49
C GLY A 69 -0.54 16.73 -6.26
N ALA A 70 0.72 16.32 -6.03
CA ALA A 70 1.26 15.09 -6.60
C ALA A 70 0.53 13.85 -6.05
N PHE A 71 0.16 13.86 -4.77
CA PHE A 71 -0.77 12.89 -4.20
C PHE A 71 -2.20 13.41 -4.34
N SER A 72 -3.09 12.54 -4.81
CA SER A 72 -4.52 12.85 -4.93
C SER A 72 -5.36 11.63 -4.63
N HIS A 73 -6.58 11.85 -4.15
CA HIS A 73 -7.54 10.78 -3.91
C HIS A 73 -7.87 10.07 -5.23
N ARG A 74 -7.94 8.73 -5.19
CA ARG A 74 -8.35 7.92 -6.34
C ARG A 74 -9.84 7.62 -6.26
N PRO A 75 -10.65 7.91 -7.30
CA PRO A 75 -12.02 7.44 -7.37
C PRO A 75 -12.02 5.91 -7.38
N GLY A 76 -12.53 5.29 -6.31
CA GLY A 76 -12.45 3.84 -6.10
C GLY A 76 -11.58 3.40 -4.93
N GLY A 77 -11.05 4.33 -4.13
CA GLY A 77 -10.32 4.07 -2.89
C GLY A 77 -8.79 4.15 -3.07
N GLY A 78 -8.12 4.73 -2.08
CA GLY A 78 -6.68 4.91 -2.05
C GLY A 78 -6.23 6.23 -2.66
N VAL A 79 -4.94 6.29 -2.97
CA VAL A 79 -4.30 7.48 -3.53
C VAL A 79 -3.59 7.16 -4.85
N ILE A 80 -3.48 8.16 -5.70
CA ILE A 80 -2.68 8.11 -6.92
C ILE A 80 -1.55 9.13 -6.86
N VAL A 81 -0.38 8.74 -7.38
CA VAL A 81 0.84 9.56 -7.36
C VAL A 81 1.15 10.04 -8.77
N LYS A 82 1.02 11.35 -8.99
CA LYS A 82 1.45 12.05 -10.21
C LYS A 82 2.93 12.39 -10.10
N LYS A 83 3.79 11.43 -10.48
CA LYS A 83 5.26 11.55 -10.35
C LYS A 83 5.84 12.86 -10.92
N LYS A 84 5.27 13.38 -12.01
CA LYS A 84 5.70 14.64 -12.65
C LYS A 84 5.58 15.89 -11.77
N LEU A 85 4.66 15.88 -10.79
CA LEU A 85 4.43 17.00 -9.86
C LEU A 85 5.19 16.81 -8.53
N CYS A 86 5.83 15.66 -8.32
CA CYS A 86 6.49 15.36 -7.06
C CYS A 86 7.80 16.14 -6.95
N ILE A 87 7.90 17.00 -5.95
CA ILE A 87 9.14 17.73 -5.60
C ILE A 87 10.00 16.98 -4.57
N GLN A 88 9.68 15.70 -4.32
CA GLN A 88 10.50 14.81 -3.48
C GLN A 88 10.66 15.26 -2.01
N CYS A 89 9.76 16.10 -1.50
CA CYS A 89 9.81 16.67 -0.14
C CYS A 89 9.53 15.69 1.01
N SER A 90 9.21 14.42 0.70
CA SER A 90 8.94 13.36 1.70
C SER A 90 7.78 13.58 2.67
N ALA A 91 7.04 14.69 2.59
CA ALA A 91 5.93 15.01 3.50
C ALA A 91 4.87 13.90 3.57
N CYS A 92 4.54 13.30 2.42
CA CYS A 92 3.61 12.18 2.33
C CYS A 92 4.07 10.93 3.10
N VAL A 93 5.39 10.67 3.17
CA VAL A 93 5.95 9.52 3.91
C VAL A 93 5.71 9.72 5.40
N ALA A 94 6.04 10.90 5.93
CA ALA A 94 5.86 11.23 7.34
C ALA A 94 4.38 11.29 7.76
N ALA A 95 3.48 11.65 6.85
CA ALA A 95 2.05 11.74 7.14
C ALA A 95 1.31 10.39 7.09
N CYS A 96 1.94 9.30 6.65
CA CYS A 96 1.27 8.01 6.54
C CYS A 96 1.26 7.30 7.89
N PRO A 97 0.09 7.06 8.52
CA PRO A 97 0.03 6.47 9.86
C PRO A 97 0.43 4.98 9.93
N VAL A 98 0.57 4.33 8.77
CA VAL A 98 0.84 2.89 8.64
C VAL A 98 2.09 2.59 7.82
N ASP A 99 2.93 3.61 7.56
CA ASP A 99 4.18 3.47 6.81
C ASP A 99 4.04 2.75 5.46
N ALA A 100 2.89 2.95 4.80
CA ALA A 100 2.58 2.35 3.50
C ALA A 100 3.31 3.04 2.34
N ILE A 101 3.86 4.23 2.56
CA ILE A 101 4.53 5.03 1.53
C ILE A 101 6.05 4.87 1.69
N TYR A 102 6.72 4.49 0.61
CA TYR A 102 8.19 4.41 0.57
C TYR A 102 8.74 5.38 -0.46
N GLN A 103 9.84 6.05 -0.12
CA GLN A 103 10.60 6.87 -1.06
C GLN A 103 11.97 6.24 -1.29
N ASP A 104 12.38 6.09 -2.55
CA ASP A 104 13.70 5.58 -2.88
C ASP A 104 14.78 6.67 -2.84
N ARG A 105 16.04 6.26 -3.09
CA ARG A 105 17.21 7.17 -3.09
C ARG A 105 17.17 8.21 -4.21
N HIS A 106 16.34 8.03 -5.23
CA HIS A 106 16.15 8.98 -6.32
C HIS A 106 14.97 9.92 -6.05
N GLY A 107 14.32 9.80 -4.89
CA GLY A 107 13.18 10.59 -4.48
C GLY A 107 11.85 10.12 -5.09
N GLU A 108 11.82 9.00 -5.81
CA GLU A 108 10.58 8.42 -6.33
C GLU A 108 9.77 7.79 -5.18
N VAL A 109 8.45 8.00 -5.19
CA VAL A 109 7.55 7.52 -4.14
C VAL A 109 6.71 6.34 -4.64
N TYR A 110 6.53 5.34 -3.78
CA TYR A 110 5.84 4.08 -4.03
C TYR A 110 4.79 3.82 -2.94
N VAL A 111 3.57 3.51 -3.36
CA VAL A 111 2.41 3.24 -2.49
C VAL A 111 1.50 2.23 -3.18
N CYS A 112 0.74 1.44 -2.41
CA CYS A 112 -0.27 0.55 -2.97
C CYS A 112 -1.34 1.35 -3.72
N ILE A 113 -1.62 0.97 -4.97
CA ILE A 113 -2.68 1.56 -5.80
C ILE A 113 -3.93 0.68 -5.88
N HIS A 114 -4.07 -0.32 -4.99
CA HIS A 114 -5.16 -1.30 -4.97
C HIS A 114 -5.44 -1.96 -6.34
N CYS A 115 -4.39 -2.35 -7.06
CA CYS A 115 -4.52 -3.06 -8.34
C CYS A 115 -4.78 -4.57 -8.19
N GLY A 116 -4.54 -5.15 -7.02
CA GLY A 116 -4.75 -6.57 -6.76
C GLY A 116 -3.72 -7.52 -7.36
N GLN A 117 -2.72 -7.03 -8.12
CA GLN A 117 -1.74 -7.87 -8.80
C GLN A 117 -1.02 -8.85 -7.86
N CYS A 118 -0.83 -8.48 -6.60
CA CYS A 118 -0.19 -9.32 -5.59
C CYS A 118 -1.03 -10.51 -5.11
N VAL A 119 -2.35 -10.51 -5.31
CA VAL A 119 -3.26 -11.57 -4.82
C VAL A 119 -2.90 -12.91 -5.45
N ALA A 120 -2.70 -12.95 -6.78
CA ALA A 120 -2.33 -14.15 -7.51
C ALA A 120 -0.94 -14.72 -7.14
N PHE A 121 -0.13 -13.97 -6.40
CA PHE A 121 1.23 -14.36 -6.00
C PHE A 121 1.33 -14.70 -4.51
N CYS A 122 0.21 -14.74 -3.79
CA CYS A 122 0.20 -15.16 -2.40
C CYS A 122 -0.09 -16.67 -2.32
N PRO A 123 0.92 -17.53 -2.06
CA PRO A 123 0.71 -18.99 -2.03
C PRO A 123 -0.20 -19.44 -0.88
N GLN A 124 -0.32 -18.62 0.17
CA GLN A 124 -1.16 -18.86 1.34
C GLN A 124 -2.52 -18.14 1.24
N ASN A 125 -2.82 -17.50 0.11
CA ASN A 125 -4.05 -16.75 -0.11
C ASN A 125 -4.35 -15.71 1.00
N CYS A 126 -3.33 -15.06 1.57
CA CYS A 126 -3.47 -14.06 2.64
C CYS A 126 -4.15 -12.75 2.19
N LEU A 127 -4.23 -12.52 0.88
CA LEU A 127 -4.61 -11.27 0.25
C LEU A 127 -5.91 -11.43 -0.53
N GLU A 128 -6.73 -10.39 -0.57
CA GLU A 128 -8.03 -10.42 -1.24
C GLU A 128 -8.39 -9.05 -1.81
N MET A 129 -9.14 -9.01 -2.91
CA MET A 129 -9.71 -7.75 -3.43
C MET A 129 -11.18 -7.69 -3.03
N VAL A 130 -11.53 -6.67 -2.26
CA VAL A 130 -12.90 -6.43 -1.81
C VAL A 130 -13.49 -5.25 -2.56
N GLU A 131 -14.73 -5.39 -3.01
CA GLU A 131 -15.56 -4.32 -3.52
C GLU A 131 -16.37 -3.77 -2.34
N SER A 132 -16.02 -2.59 -1.84
CA SER A 132 -16.84 -1.91 -0.84
C SER A 132 -17.79 -0.93 -1.54
N ASP A 133 -19.06 -1.28 -1.62
CA ASP A 133 -20.11 -0.28 -1.76
C ASP A 133 -20.16 0.51 -0.45
N THR A 134 -20.44 1.80 -0.52
CA THR A 134 -20.16 2.79 0.53
C THR A 134 -20.87 2.56 1.88
N VAL A 135 -20.13 2.82 2.97
CA VAL A 135 -20.53 3.11 4.38
C VAL A 135 -21.44 2.08 5.06
N ASP A 136 -20.84 1.13 5.80
CA ASP A 136 -21.59 0.47 6.88
C ASP A 136 -21.79 1.49 8.01
N GLU A 137 -23.03 1.95 8.13
CA GLU A 137 -23.60 2.46 9.37
C GLU A 137 -23.32 1.45 10.49
N VAL A 138 -22.33 1.72 11.33
CA VAL A 138 -22.26 1.08 12.66
C VAL A 138 -22.32 2.18 13.70
N SER A 139 -23.50 2.76 13.80
CA SER A 139 -23.99 3.55 14.93
C SER A 139 -25.29 2.89 15.40
N ALA A 140 -25.16 1.86 16.24
CA ALA A 140 -26.19 1.39 17.14
C ALA A 140 -25.53 0.71 18.34
#